data_AF-A0AAW0R158-F1
#
_entry.id   AF-A0AAW0R158-F1
#
_cell.length_a   1.000
_cell.length_b   1.000
_cell.length_c   1.000
_cell.angle_alpha   90.00
_cell.angle_beta   90.00
_cell.angle_gamma   90.00
#
_symmetry.space_group_name_H-M   'P 1'
#
loop_
_entity.id
_entity.type
_entity.pdbx_description
1 polymer ?
#
loop_
_entity_poly.entity_id
_entity_poly.type
_entity_poly.pdbx_seq_one_letter_code
_entity_poly.pdbx_strand_id
1 'polypeptide(L)'
;MAPSRTESDSNFGSSGWQSPQSPSSNSSTSLSSVARGPWADEPWPLFETPGRTHNAVHPAIHIANEAAHTYNAMFRGINSIFLQAPFVTAAQDVTDFLFLTQCLGRWIAQHHNALYSRVYPKYEAVLAQHGALTTPSPGARPGEDSSFLPDLEALIQYAEETRAQPQTYDPAALLGILENLAPGFHAFAFAQIVKAIGMESLCGKSGSPAAERRSVALLNAWRALDTEASTAADRPFVLPMLVRLRDTTFDGGNDWPRLPVLAVHIIADRLSPAHAGAWRFLPCTIWGKPQELPFLTTPQEKEPKGKQKEVAWVSGLASPTTYPSAQSLLSPTPVFM
;
A
#
# COMPACT_ATOMS: atom_id res chain seq x y z
N MET A 1 -4.02 -81.86 26.08
CA MET A 1 -4.03 -81.78 27.57
C MET A 1 -2.66 -81.31 27.99
N ALA A 2 -2.56 -80.16 28.65
CA ALA A 2 -1.29 -79.59 29.12
C ALA A 2 -0.75 -80.36 30.35
N PRO A 3 0.58 -80.44 30.48
CA PRO A 3 1.28 -80.15 31.75
C PRO A 3 2.55 -79.28 31.47
N SER A 4 2.78 -78.13 32.13
CA SER A 4 3.40 -77.88 33.45
C SER A 4 4.92 -78.09 33.56
N ARG A 5 5.60 -77.11 34.20
CA ARG A 5 6.97 -77.09 34.80
C ARG A 5 8.16 -76.85 33.85
N THR A 6 9.26 -76.15 34.16
CA THR A 6 9.89 -75.65 35.41
C THR A 6 11.07 -74.71 35.06
N GLU A 7 11.43 -73.79 35.98
CA GLU A 7 12.78 -73.34 36.44
C GLU A 7 13.94 -73.11 35.43
N SER A 8 14.92 -72.22 35.61
CA SER A 8 15.34 -71.31 36.70
C SER A 8 16.43 -70.38 36.13
N ASP A 9 16.76 -69.37 36.94
CA ASP A 9 18.09 -68.78 37.15
C ASP A 9 18.37 -67.33 36.75
N SER A 10 18.79 -66.66 37.82
CA SER A 10 19.28 -65.31 38.07
C SER A 10 20.53 -64.92 37.27
N ASN A 11 20.69 -63.62 36.94
CA ASN A 11 21.59 -62.75 37.72
C ASN A 11 21.51 -61.25 37.34
N PHE A 12 21.61 -60.46 38.41
CA PHE A 12 22.16 -59.11 38.58
C PHE A 12 22.59 -58.24 37.37
N GLY A 13 22.17 -56.96 37.40
CA GLY A 13 22.79 -55.88 36.64
C GLY A 13 22.08 -54.54 36.82
N SER A 14 22.58 -53.72 37.75
CA SER A 14 22.14 -52.38 38.11
C SER A 14 22.56 -51.28 37.11
N SER A 15 21.65 -50.39 36.74
CA SER A 15 21.87 -48.98 36.32
C SER A 15 20.50 -48.39 35.98
N GLY A 16 19.97 -47.35 36.63
CA GLY A 16 20.57 -46.03 36.79
C GLY A 16 19.72 -45.06 35.95
N TRP A 17 18.70 -44.46 36.56
CA TRP A 17 17.81 -43.47 35.92
C TRP A 17 18.62 -42.23 35.49
N GLN A 18 18.55 -41.88 34.21
CA GLN A 18 19.07 -40.63 33.65
C GLN A 18 17.96 -39.91 32.86
N SER A 19 17.85 -38.61 33.09
CA SER A 19 16.86 -37.68 32.53
C SER A 19 16.89 -37.63 30.99
N PRO A 20 15.77 -37.30 30.31
CA PRO A 20 15.79 -37.06 28.87
C PRO A 20 16.55 -35.76 28.56
N GLN A 21 17.59 -35.89 27.73
CA GLN A 21 18.36 -34.78 27.16
C GLN A 21 17.53 -34.02 26.12
N SER A 22 17.79 -32.71 26.05
CA SER A 22 17.31 -31.78 25.02
C SER A 22 17.75 -32.21 23.61
N PRO A 23 16.92 -32.08 22.57
CA PRO A 23 17.37 -32.27 21.21
C PRO A 23 18.07 -31.00 20.70
N SER A 24 19.36 -31.14 20.42
CA SER A 24 20.19 -30.18 19.70
C SER A 24 19.81 -30.10 18.22
N SER A 25 19.64 -28.86 17.75
CA SER A 25 20.02 -28.33 16.44
C SER A 25 19.98 -29.27 15.23
N ASN A 26 18.92 -29.14 14.42
CA ASN A 26 19.03 -29.34 12.98
C ASN A 26 18.79 -28.01 12.28
N SER A 27 19.82 -27.64 11.52
CA SER A 27 19.98 -26.50 10.63
C SER A 27 18.73 -26.18 9.82
N SER A 28 18.04 -25.10 10.20
CA SER A 28 17.13 -24.39 9.32
C SER A 28 17.97 -23.65 8.28
N THR A 29 17.94 -24.15 7.05
CA THR A 29 18.43 -23.47 5.85
C THR A 29 17.85 -22.07 5.83
N SER A 30 18.68 -21.08 6.18
CA SER A 30 18.40 -19.67 5.94
C SER A 30 18.19 -19.52 4.44
N LEU A 31 16.94 -19.31 4.03
CA LEU A 31 16.65 -18.76 2.72
C LEU A 31 17.33 -17.39 2.72
N SER A 32 18.47 -17.34 2.05
CA SER A 32 19.20 -16.12 1.75
C SER A 32 18.21 -15.08 1.27
N SER A 33 17.98 -14.02 2.05
CA SER A 33 17.36 -12.82 1.56
C SER A 33 18.32 -12.26 0.52
N VAL A 34 18.07 -12.57 -0.76
CA VAL A 34 18.66 -11.83 -1.86
C VAL A 34 18.33 -10.37 -1.54
N ALA A 35 19.36 -9.56 -1.31
CA ALA A 35 19.20 -8.13 -1.13
C ALA A 35 18.57 -7.60 -2.41
N ARG A 36 17.24 -7.51 -2.41
CA ARG A 36 16.49 -6.89 -3.49
C ARG A 36 16.94 -5.42 -3.50
N GLY A 37 17.28 -4.91 -4.67
CA GLY A 37 17.57 -3.48 -4.84
C GLY A 37 16.42 -2.61 -4.31
N PRO A 38 16.58 -1.27 -4.28
CA PRO A 38 15.56 -0.36 -3.79
C PRO A 38 14.20 -0.70 -4.41
N TRP A 39 13.25 -0.97 -3.54
CA TRP A 39 11.90 -1.37 -3.90
C TRP A 39 10.96 -0.17 -3.74
N ALA A 40 9.81 -0.17 -4.42
CA ALA A 40 8.86 0.96 -4.39
C ALA A 40 8.03 1.08 -3.10
N ASP A 41 8.51 0.53 -1.98
CA ASP A 41 7.89 0.71 -0.66
C ASP A 41 8.56 1.86 0.13
N GLU A 42 9.60 2.48 -0.42
CA GLU A 42 10.35 3.62 0.12
C GLU A 42 10.58 4.72 -0.95
N PRO A 43 10.82 6.00 -0.60
CA PRO A 43 11.08 6.52 0.76
C PRO A 43 9.83 6.80 1.60
N TRP A 44 8.64 6.90 0.99
CA TRP A 44 7.40 7.09 1.76
C TRP A 44 6.80 5.73 2.12
N PRO A 45 6.73 5.39 3.42
CA PRO A 45 6.36 4.06 3.85
C PRO A 45 4.89 3.76 3.59
N LEU A 46 4.61 2.51 3.31
CA LEU A 46 3.26 2.01 3.11
C LEU A 46 2.52 1.82 4.45
N PHE A 47 1.20 1.76 4.36
CA PHE A 47 0.30 1.52 5.49
C PHE A 47 0.12 0.02 5.73
N GLU A 48 0.19 -0.40 7.00
CA GLU A 48 -0.23 -1.74 7.40
C GLU A 48 -1.72 -1.94 7.09
N THR A 49 -2.06 -3.15 6.65
CA THR A 49 -3.45 -3.56 6.40
C THR A 49 -4.22 -3.66 7.74
N PRO A 50 -5.29 -2.87 7.97
CA PRO A 50 -6.02 -2.83 9.25
C PRO A 50 -6.48 -4.19 9.80
N GLY A 51 -6.83 -5.14 8.93
CA GLY A 51 -7.24 -6.49 9.32
C GLY A 51 -6.16 -7.31 10.05
N ARG A 52 -4.91 -6.85 10.09
CA ARG A 52 -3.83 -7.48 10.87
C ARG A 52 -3.91 -7.20 12.36
N THR A 53 -4.43 -6.03 12.74
CA THR A 53 -4.49 -5.55 14.13
C THR A 53 -5.92 -5.36 14.64
N HIS A 54 -6.91 -5.43 13.75
CA HIS A 54 -8.33 -5.29 14.05
C HIS A 54 -9.13 -6.55 13.68
N ASN A 55 -10.40 -6.61 14.09
CA ASN A 55 -11.30 -7.70 13.71
C ASN A 55 -11.60 -7.66 12.21
N ALA A 56 -10.87 -8.45 11.43
CA ALA A 56 -10.97 -8.53 9.97
C ALA A 56 -12.37 -8.91 9.44
N VAL A 57 -13.27 -9.41 10.30
CA VAL A 57 -14.63 -9.81 9.91
C VAL A 57 -15.58 -8.61 9.81
N HIS A 58 -15.33 -7.51 10.53
CA HIS A 58 -16.26 -6.39 10.53
C HIS A 58 -16.22 -5.62 9.20
N PRO A 59 -17.38 -5.29 8.57
CA PRO A 59 -17.43 -4.56 7.30
C PRO A 59 -16.62 -3.26 7.24
N ALA A 60 -16.57 -2.50 8.33
CA ALA A 60 -15.76 -1.29 8.41
C ALA A 60 -14.25 -1.59 8.26
N ILE A 61 -13.77 -2.69 8.84
CA ILE A 61 -12.37 -3.11 8.73
C ILE A 61 -12.08 -3.61 7.31
N HIS A 62 -13.03 -4.27 6.66
CA HIS A 62 -12.90 -4.59 5.23
C HIS A 62 -12.73 -3.31 4.39
N ILE A 63 -13.58 -2.30 4.59
CA ILE A 63 -13.46 -1.01 3.88
C ILE A 63 -12.12 -0.31 4.20
N ALA A 64 -11.64 -0.42 5.43
CA ALA A 64 -10.35 0.13 5.82
C ALA A 64 -9.18 -0.59 5.12
N ASN A 65 -9.26 -1.91 4.92
CA ASN A 65 -8.28 -2.66 4.12
C ASN A 65 -8.27 -2.20 2.65
N GLU A 66 -9.45 -2.03 2.04
CA GLU A 66 -9.59 -1.53 0.66
C GLU A 66 -8.98 -0.13 0.52
N ALA A 67 -9.19 0.74 1.51
CA ALA A 67 -8.57 2.06 1.57
C ALA A 67 -7.04 1.95 1.68
N ALA A 68 -6.52 1.13 2.59
CA ALA A 68 -5.08 0.93 2.77
C ALA A 68 -4.41 0.41 1.49
N HIS A 69 -5.00 -0.58 0.81
CA HIS A 69 -4.47 -1.08 -0.46
C HIS A 69 -4.48 -0.01 -1.56
N THR A 70 -5.55 0.79 -1.64
CA THR A 70 -5.65 1.89 -2.61
C THR A 70 -4.54 2.92 -2.41
N TYR A 71 -4.34 3.39 -1.18
CA TYR A 71 -3.28 4.35 -0.88
C TYR A 71 -1.88 3.74 -1.03
N ASN A 72 -1.68 2.48 -0.65
CA ASN A 72 -0.41 1.80 -0.86
C ASN A 72 -0.05 1.68 -2.34
N ALA A 73 -1.03 1.44 -3.22
CA ALA A 73 -0.79 1.46 -4.66
C ALA A 73 -0.40 2.86 -5.17
N MET A 74 -1.04 3.92 -4.67
CA MET A 74 -0.65 5.30 -4.99
C MET A 74 0.78 5.62 -4.52
N PHE A 75 1.13 5.26 -3.28
CA PHE A 75 2.48 5.45 -2.74
C PHE A 75 3.53 4.64 -3.48
N ARG A 76 3.22 3.41 -3.89
CA ARG A 76 4.10 2.65 -4.79
C ARG A 76 4.36 3.38 -6.09
N GLY A 77 3.34 4.04 -6.65
CA GLY A 77 3.50 4.88 -7.84
C GLY A 77 4.43 6.06 -7.59
N ILE A 78 4.22 6.78 -6.49
CA ILE A 78 5.03 7.92 -6.08
C ILE A 78 6.50 7.49 -5.87
N ASN A 79 6.71 6.43 -5.10
CA ASN A 79 8.03 5.86 -4.82
C ASN A 79 8.72 5.39 -6.11
N SER A 80 8.01 4.69 -7.00
CA SER A 80 8.55 4.26 -8.30
C SER A 80 8.99 5.43 -9.17
N ILE A 81 8.21 6.52 -9.19
CA ILE A 81 8.58 7.73 -9.93
C ILE A 81 9.79 8.38 -9.28
N PHE A 82 9.75 8.62 -7.97
CA PHE A 82 10.84 9.25 -7.22
C PHE A 82 12.18 8.52 -7.43
N LEU A 83 12.19 7.20 -7.27
CA LEU A 83 13.39 6.38 -7.38
C LEU A 83 13.99 6.37 -8.80
N GLN A 84 13.17 6.47 -9.84
CA GLN A 84 13.63 6.37 -11.22
C GLN A 84 13.89 7.72 -11.88
N ALA A 85 13.30 8.81 -11.39
CA ALA A 85 13.36 10.13 -12.02
C ALA A 85 14.78 10.59 -12.43
N PRO A 86 15.84 10.43 -11.60
CA PRO A 86 17.20 10.85 -11.97
C PRO A 86 17.80 10.09 -13.16
N PHE A 87 17.29 8.91 -13.48
CA PHE A 87 17.88 7.99 -14.46
C PHE A 87 17.15 8.00 -15.81
N VAL A 88 15.99 8.65 -15.89
CA VAL A 88 15.22 8.80 -17.12
C VAL A 88 15.79 9.94 -17.95
N THR A 89 16.51 9.61 -19.03
CA THR A 89 17.26 10.61 -19.83
C THR A 89 16.91 10.64 -21.30
N ALA A 90 16.50 9.51 -21.89
CA ALA A 90 16.11 9.47 -23.30
C ALA A 90 14.75 10.18 -23.49
N ALA A 91 14.62 10.99 -24.54
CA ALA A 91 13.43 11.82 -24.76
C ALA A 91 12.11 11.04 -24.81
N GLN A 92 12.12 9.82 -25.40
CA GLN A 92 10.94 8.96 -25.39
C GLN A 92 10.65 8.41 -23.99
N ASP A 93 11.67 8.00 -23.24
CA ASP A 93 11.52 7.53 -21.86
C ASP A 93 10.95 8.63 -20.97
N VAL A 94 11.44 9.87 -21.11
CA VAL A 94 10.91 11.06 -20.43
C VAL A 94 9.42 11.27 -20.76
N THR A 95 9.04 11.19 -22.03
CA THR A 95 7.66 11.38 -22.48
C THR A 95 6.72 10.34 -21.85
N ASP A 96 7.14 9.07 -21.85
CA ASP A 96 6.39 7.96 -21.26
C ASP A 96 6.30 8.08 -19.74
N PHE A 97 7.41 8.47 -19.10
CA PHE A 97 7.52 8.64 -17.66
C PHE A 97 6.60 9.76 -17.16
N LEU A 98 6.60 10.91 -17.84
CA LEU A 98 5.73 12.03 -17.49
C LEU A 98 4.25 11.71 -17.77
N PHE A 99 3.95 10.87 -18.78
CA PHE A 99 2.59 10.36 -18.95
C PHE A 99 2.15 9.53 -17.74
N LEU A 100 2.99 8.61 -17.25
CA LEU A 100 2.69 7.85 -16.04
C LEU A 100 2.47 8.78 -14.83
N THR A 101 3.36 9.76 -14.64
CA THR A 101 3.25 10.73 -13.54
C THR A 101 1.92 11.49 -13.58
N GLN A 102 1.51 11.95 -14.77
CA GLN A 102 0.23 12.61 -14.98
C GLN A 102 -0.96 11.68 -14.68
N CYS A 103 -0.92 10.42 -15.13
CA CYS A 103 -1.95 9.43 -14.85
C CYS A 103 -2.11 9.17 -13.35
N LEU A 104 -0.99 9.02 -12.63
CA LEU A 104 -0.98 8.82 -11.19
C LEU A 104 -1.56 10.04 -10.45
N GLY A 105 -1.09 11.25 -10.77
CA GLY A 105 -1.57 12.47 -10.14
C GLY A 105 -3.07 12.68 -10.35
N ARG A 106 -3.56 12.48 -11.59
CA ARG A 106 -5.00 12.56 -11.91
C ARG A 106 -5.81 11.49 -11.17
N TRP A 107 -5.28 10.28 -11.00
CA TRP A 107 -5.96 9.23 -10.23
C TRP A 107 -6.09 9.62 -8.74
N ILE A 108 -5.04 10.18 -8.13
CA ILE A 108 -5.08 10.68 -6.75
C ILE A 108 -6.14 11.78 -6.62
N ALA A 109 -6.16 12.76 -7.54
CA ALA A 109 -7.12 13.85 -7.52
C ALA A 109 -8.58 13.36 -7.67
N GLN A 110 -8.81 12.43 -8.60
CA GLN A 110 -10.11 11.81 -8.81
C GLN A 110 -10.58 11.01 -7.59
N HIS A 111 -9.69 10.26 -6.94
CA HIS A 111 -10.00 9.52 -5.72
C HIS A 111 -10.36 10.44 -4.57
N HIS A 112 -9.58 11.50 -4.33
CA HIS A 112 -9.89 12.52 -3.33
C HIS A 112 -11.27 13.13 -3.57
N ASN A 113 -11.54 13.63 -4.79
CA ASN A 113 -12.83 14.22 -5.13
C ASN A 113 -13.99 13.23 -4.95
N ALA A 114 -13.80 11.96 -5.32
CA ALA A 114 -14.81 10.92 -5.16
C ALA A 114 -15.17 10.67 -3.69
N LEU A 115 -14.21 10.78 -2.77
CA LEU A 115 -14.45 10.60 -1.34
C LEU A 115 -15.52 11.59 -0.83
N TYR A 116 -15.34 12.87 -1.11
CA TYR A 116 -16.21 13.93 -0.61
C TYR A 116 -17.50 14.09 -1.40
N SER A 117 -17.45 13.94 -2.73
CA SER A 117 -18.63 14.13 -3.58
C SER A 117 -19.59 12.94 -3.57
N ARG A 118 -19.10 11.72 -3.27
CA ARG A 118 -19.90 10.48 -3.43
C ARG A 118 -19.78 9.49 -2.29
N VAL A 119 -18.56 9.15 -1.86
CA VAL A 119 -18.35 8.04 -0.90
C VAL A 119 -18.87 8.40 0.48
N TYR A 120 -18.40 9.51 1.06
CA TYR A 120 -18.80 9.93 2.40
C TYR A 120 -20.30 10.22 2.52
N PRO A 121 -20.94 10.94 1.57
CA PRO A 121 -22.39 11.10 1.61
C PRO A 121 -23.17 9.78 1.70
N LYS A 122 -22.76 8.75 0.93
CA LYS A 122 -23.43 7.44 0.97
C LYS A 122 -23.19 6.72 2.31
N TYR A 123 -21.99 6.77 2.86
CA TYR A 123 -21.70 6.16 4.16
C TYR A 123 -22.41 6.86 5.31
N GLU A 124 -22.38 8.20 5.35
CA GLU A 124 -23.08 8.99 6.38
C GLU A 124 -24.58 8.74 6.36
N ALA A 125 -25.19 8.58 5.18
CA ALA A 125 -26.60 8.23 5.02
C ALA A 125 -26.93 6.85 5.63
N VAL A 126 -26.08 5.85 5.40
CA VAL A 126 -26.24 4.50 5.99
C VAL A 126 -26.06 4.53 7.51
N LEU A 127 -25.08 5.28 7.99
CA LEU A 127 -24.76 5.40 9.41
C LEU A 127 -25.77 6.29 10.16
N ALA A 128 -26.56 7.08 9.45
CA ALA A 128 -27.41 8.14 10.01
C ALA A 128 -26.59 9.15 10.85
N GLN A 129 -25.40 9.49 10.37
CA GLN A 129 -24.43 10.38 11.04
C GLN A 129 -23.94 11.45 10.05
N HIS A 130 -24.78 12.45 9.78
CA HIS A 130 -24.42 13.54 8.88
C HIS A 130 -23.22 14.33 9.40
N GLY A 131 -22.25 14.57 8.52
CA GLY A 131 -21.03 15.31 8.87
C GLY A 131 -19.95 14.46 9.54
N ALA A 132 -20.23 13.23 9.98
CA ALA A 132 -19.26 12.46 10.77
C ALA A 132 -17.99 12.07 10.02
N LEU A 133 -18.05 12.00 8.68
CA LEU A 133 -16.92 11.62 7.83
C LEU A 133 -16.37 12.82 7.04
N THR A 134 -17.18 13.86 6.86
CA THR A 134 -16.84 15.08 6.11
C THR A 134 -16.36 16.23 7.00
N THR A 135 -16.67 16.24 8.29
CA THR A 135 -16.11 17.22 9.21
C THR A 135 -14.67 16.84 9.61
N PRO A 136 -13.78 17.83 9.75
CA PRO A 136 -12.44 17.59 10.27
C PRO A 136 -12.52 16.96 11.66
N SER A 137 -11.60 16.03 11.97
CA SER A 137 -11.52 15.43 13.29
C SER A 137 -11.30 16.51 14.38
N PRO A 138 -11.79 16.32 15.61
CA PRO A 138 -11.55 17.27 16.69
C PRO A 138 -10.05 17.54 16.87
N GLY A 139 -9.64 18.81 16.74
CA GLY A 139 -8.23 19.22 16.79
C GLY A 139 -7.51 19.31 15.43
N ALA A 140 -8.15 18.87 14.34
CA ALA A 140 -7.62 19.07 12.99
C ALA A 140 -7.72 20.55 12.57
N ARG A 141 -6.73 21.03 11.84
CA ARG A 141 -6.76 22.40 11.29
C ARG A 141 -7.79 22.46 10.14
N PRO A 142 -8.51 23.58 9.97
CA PRO A 142 -9.34 23.79 8.79
C PRO A 142 -8.54 23.59 7.51
N GLY A 143 -9.02 22.73 6.60
CA GLY A 143 -8.37 22.42 5.32
C GLY A 143 -7.21 21.42 5.39
N GLU A 144 -6.95 20.79 6.54
CA GLU A 144 -5.89 19.79 6.67
C GLU A 144 -6.06 18.60 5.71
N ASP A 145 -7.31 18.23 5.41
CA ASP A 145 -7.69 17.15 4.51
C ASP A 145 -7.62 17.48 3.01
N SER A 146 -7.26 18.73 2.68
CA SER A 146 -7.10 19.25 1.32
C SER A 146 -5.77 19.98 1.14
N SER A 147 -4.92 19.98 2.17
CA SER A 147 -3.66 20.72 2.21
C SER A 147 -2.63 20.30 1.14
N PHE A 148 -2.69 19.04 0.70
CA PHE A 148 -1.80 18.48 -0.33
C PHE A 148 -2.25 18.77 -1.77
N LEU A 149 -3.47 19.30 -1.96
CA LEU A 149 -4.04 19.51 -3.31
C LEU A 149 -3.24 20.49 -4.17
N PRO A 150 -2.71 21.62 -3.65
CA PRO A 150 -1.87 22.51 -4.45
C PRO A 150 -0.61 21.83 -4.99
N ASP A 151 0.06 21.01 -4.17
CA ASP A 151 1.25 20.26 -4.60
C ASP A 151 0.89 19.16 -5.61
N LEU A 152 -0.29 18.55 -5.47
CA LEU A 152 -0.79 17.57 -6.43
C LEU A 152 -1.08 18.22 -7.79
N GLU A 153 -1.68 19.41 -7.80
CA GLU A 153 -1.90 20.18 -9.02
C GLU A 153 -0.57 20.55 -9.68
N ALA A 154 0.42 20.99 -8.88
CA ALA A 154 1.76 21.26 -9.39
C ALA A 154 2.42 20.03 -10.04
N LEU A 155 2.24 18.83 -9.47
CA LEU A 155 2.72 17.58 -10.07
C LEU A 155 2.05 17.31 -11.43
N ILE A 156 0.73 17.44 -11.50
CA ILE A 156 -0.03 17.20 -12.73
C ILE A 156 0.37 18.20 -13.81
N GLN A 157 0.47 19.49 -13.45
CA GLN A 157 0.86 20.56 -14.37
C GLN A 157 2.29 20.36 -14.88
N TYR A 158 3.25 20.11 -13.99
CA TYR A 158 4.64 19.82 -14.39
C TYR A 158 4.72 18.63 -15.35
N ALA A 159 4.01 17.54 -15.04
CA ALA A 159 3.98 16.36 -15.91
C ALA A 159 3.39 16.66 -17.29
N GLU A 160 2.36 17.49 -17.37
CA GLU A 160 1.71 17.87 -18.63
C GLU A 160 2.59 18.80 -19.48
N GLU A 161 3.11 19.87 -18.90
CA GLU A 161 3.91 20.88 -19.60
C GLU A 161 5.25 20.33 -20.05
N THR A 162 5.96 19.62 -19.18
CA THR A 162 7.26 19.02 -19.51
C THR A 162 7.11 17.88 -20.51
N ARG A 163 6.00 17.13 -20.50
CA ARG A 163 5.76 16.10 -21.52
C ARG A 163 5.57 16.69 -22.92
N ALA A 164 4.98 17.88 -23.02
CA ALA A 164 4.86 18.59 -24.30
C ALA A 164 6.24 19.08 -24.81
N GLN A 165 7.24 19.18 -23.93
CA GLN A 165 8.59 19.64 -24.23
C GLN A 165 9.65 18.79 -23.50
N PRO A 166 9.84 17.50 -23.85
CA PRO A 166 10.64 16.57 -23.04
C PRO A 166 12.09 17.02 -22.75
N GLN A 167 12.66 17.90 -23.57
CA GLN A 167 13.98 18.50 -23.35
C GLN A 167 14.06 19.43 -22.14
N THR A 168 12.92 19.88 -21.58
CA THR A 168 12.86 20.70 -20.37
C THR A 168 12.79 19.86 -19.10
N TYR A 169 12.82 18.53 -19.22
CA TYR A 169 12.78 17.63 -18.08
C TYR A 169 13.96 17.85 -17.14
N ASP A 170 13.62 18.25 -15.91
CA ASP A 170 14.55 18.35 -14.81
C ASP A 170 14.14 17.36 -13.71
N PRO A 171 14.93 16.30 -13.47
CA PRO A 171 14.64 15.37 -12.40
C PRO A 171 14.63 16.06 -11.03
N ALA A 172 15.45 17.09 -10.79
CA ALA A 172 15.48 17.78 -9.50
C ALA A 172 14.17 18.55 -9.24
N ALA A 173 13.59 19.18 -10.27
CA ALA A 173 12.30 19.83 -10.18
C ALA A 173 11.18 18.82 -9.83
N LEU A 174 11.14 17.67 -10.52
CA LEU A 174 10.14 16.63 -10.23
C LEU A 174 10.29 16.08 -8.80
N LEU A 175 11.52 15.79 -8.36
CA LEU A 175 11.76 15.31 -7.00
C LEU A 175 11.30 16.31 -5.94
N GLY A 176 11.61 17.61 -6.12
CA GLY A 176 11.16 18.65 -5.19
C GLY A 176 9.62 18.75 -5.09
N ILE A 177 8.90 18.55 -6.20
CA ILE A 177 7.44 18.50 -6.18
C ILE A 177 6.94 17.29 -5.38
N LEU A 178 7.52 16.10 -5.59
CA LEU A 178 7.15 14.89 -4.87
C LEU A 178 7.46 14.99 -3.37
N GLU A 179 8.59 15.60 -3.01
CA GLU A 179 9.01 15.85 -1.62
C GLU A 179 8.03 16.76 -0.87
N ASN A 180 7.45 17.74 -1.55
CA ASN A 180 6.41 18.60 -0.98
C ASN A 180 5.05 17.89 -0.88
N LEU A 181 4.65 17.19 -1.94
CA LEU A 181 3.36 16.50 -2.02
C LEU A 181 3.22 15.35 -1.01
N ALA A 182 4.22 14.48 -0.95
CA ALA A 182 4.07 13.17 -0.33
C ALA A 182 3.78 13.22 1.18
N PRO A 183 4.40 14.09 2.01
CA PRO A 183 4.05 14.18 3.43
C PRO A 183 2.59 14.55 3.69
N GLY A 184 2.07 15.56 2.99
CA GLY A 184 0.67 15.99 3.12
C GLY A 184 -0.30 14.92 2.65
N PHE A 185 -0.01 14.28 1.52
CA PHE A 185 -0.83 13.19 1.01
C PHE A 185 -0.79 11.94 1.92
N HIS A 186 0.34 11.65 2.55
CA HIS A 186 0.50 10.52 3.48
C HIS A 186 -0.34 10.72 4.74
N ALA A 187 -0.27 11.92 5.34
CA ALA A 187 -1.11 12.28 6.48
C ALA A 187 -2.61 12.19 6.12
N PHE A 188 -3.00 12.67 4.94
CA PHE A 188 -4.37 12.53 4.44
C PHE A 188 -4.80 11.07 4.32
N ALA A 189 -3.99 10.23 3.67
CA ALA A 189 -4.26 8.81 3.47
C ALA A 189 -4.42 8.07 4.81
N PHE A 190 -3.51 8.31 5.76
CA PHE A 190 -3.60 7.76 7.11
C PHE A 190 -4.90 8.14 7.80
N ALA A 191 -5.29 9.42 7.76
CA ALA A 191 -6.53 9.89 8.35
C ALA A 191 -7.77 9.23 7.72
N GLN A 192 -7.75 8.93 6.42
CA GLN A 192 -8.88 8.25 5.77
C GLN A 192 -8.97 6.77 6.18
N ILE A 193 -7.83 6.10 6.37
CA ILE A 193 -7.79 4.71 6.89
C ILE A 193 -8.34 4.67 8.33
N VAL A 194 -7.89 5.58 9.20
CA VAL A 194 -8.39 5.69 10.59
C VAL A 194 -9.88 5.99 10.62
N LYS A 195 -10.36 6.88 9.76
CA LYS A 195 -11.80 7.19 9.61
C LYS A 195 -12.60 5.96 9.19
N ALA A 196 -12.07 5.17 8.25
CA ALA A 196 -12.72 3.92 7.83
C ALA A 196 -12.80 2.89 8.96
N ILE A 197 -11.75 2.74 9.77
CA ILE A 197 -11.76 1.90 10.99
C ILE A 197 -12.84 2.41 11.96
N GLY A 198 -12.90 3.72 12.19
CA GLY A 198 -13.84 4.36 13.10
C GLY A 198 -15.32 4.11 12.77
N MET A 199 -15.65 3.80 11.51
CA MET A 199 -17.03 3.49 11.10
C MET A 199 -17.63 2.27 11.83
N GLU A 200 -16.80 1.37 12.38
CA GLU A 200 -17.27 0.28 13.23
C GLU A 200 -18.06 0.82 14.44
N SER A 201 -17.49 1.81 15.12
CA SER A 201 -18.14 2.45 16.28
C SER A 201 -19.41 3.21 15.89
N LEU A 202 -19.45 3.79 14.68
CA LEU A 202 -20.60 4.51 14.14
C LEU A 202 -21.77 3.59 13.78
N CYS A 203 -21.53 2.28 13.63
CA CYS A 203 -22.62 1.31 13.48
C CYS A 203 -23.44 1.16 14.77
N GLY A 204 -22.97 1.67 15.91
CA GLY A 204 -23.67 1.62 17.20
C GLY A 204 -23.20 0.47 18.08
N LYS A 205 -23.98 0.15 19.13
CA LYS A 205 -23.55 -0.84 20.13
C LYS A 205 -23.30 -2.22 19.48
N SER A 206 -22.06 -2.70 19.62
CA SER A 206 -21.65 -4.02 19.11
C SER A 206 -22.57 -5.14 19.61
N GLY A 207 -22.86 -6.10 18.73
CA GLY A 207 -23.79 -7.21 18.98
C GLY A 207 -25.28 -6.84 18.94
N SER A 208 -25.63 -5.56 18.77
CA SER A 208 -27.04 -5.18 18.63
C SER A 208 -27.57 -5.47 17.20
N PRO A 209 -28.85 -5.87 17.03
CA PRO A 209 -29.43 -6.07 15.70
C PRO A 209 -29.39 -4.81 14.82
N ALA A 210 -29.39 -3.62 15.41
CA ALA A 210 -29.29 -2.37 14.67
C ALA A 210 -27.86 -2.13 14.13
N ALA A 211 -26.83 -2.46 14.91
CA ALA A 211 -25.44 -2.36 14.47
C ALA A 211 -25.16 -3.34 13.34
N GLU A 212 -25.65 -4.57 13.44
CA GLU A 212 -25.49 -5.58 12.37
C GLU A 212 -26.17 -5.14 11.07
N ARG A 213 -27.39 -4.59 11.14
CA ARG A 213 -28.05 -4.08 9.93
C ARG A 213 -27.28 -2.93 9.28
N ARG A 214 -26.71 -2.02 10.09
CA ARG A 214 -25.91 -0.90 9.57
C ARG A 214 -24.58 -1.37 8.99
N SER A 215 -23.90 -2.31 9.63
CA SER A 215 -22.63 -2.86 9.11
C SER A 215 -22.84 -3.55 7.75
N VAL A 216 -23.91 -4.33 7.59
CA VAL A 216 -24.29 -4.95 6.32
C VAL A 216 -24.65 -3.90 5.27
N ALA A 217 -25.45 -2.89 5.64
CA ALA A 217 -25.79 -1.80 4.73
C ALA A 217 -24.55 -1.01 4.28
N LEU A 218 -23.57 -0.83 5.18
CA LEU A 218 -22.30 -0.16 4.89
C LEU A 218 -21.48 -0.96 3.87
N LEU A 219 -21.40 -2.28 4.03
CA LEU A 219 -20.76 -3.16 3.06
C LEU A 219 -21.41 -3.08 1.68
N ASN A 220 -22.74 -3.04 1.63
CA ASN A 220 -23.48 -2.94 0.38
C ASN A 220 -23.28 -1.57 -0.29
N ALA A 221 -23.22 -0.49 0.49
CA ALA A 221 -22.88 0.83 -0.01
C ALA A 221 -21.47 0.86 -0.62
N TRP A 222 -20.48 0.25 0.05
CA TRP A 222 -19.13 0.10 -0.49
C TRP A 222 -19.13 -0.69 -1.81
N ARG A 223 -19.78 -1.87 -1.88
CA ARG A 223 -19.87 -2.67 -3.12
C ARG A 223 -20.46 -1.88 -4.30
N ALA A 224 -21.49 -1.09 -4.02
CA ALA A 224 -22.13 -0.25 -5.03
C ALA A 224 -21.18 0.85 -5.51
N LEU A 225 -20.45 1.50 -4.60
CA LEU A 225 -19.43 2.51 -4.92
C LEU A 225 -18.25 1.92 -5.70
N ASP A 226 -17.78 0.74 -5.32
CA ASP A 226 -16.68 0.04 -6.01
C ASP A 226 -17.07 -0.36 -7.43
N THR A 227 -18.29 -0.85 -7.61
CA THR A 227 -18.86 -1.14 -8.94
C THR A 227 -18.96 0.15 -9.76
N GLU A 228 -19.47 1.23 -9.19
CA GLU A 228 -19.58 2.54 -9.84
C GLU A 228 -18.20 3.05 -10.28
N ALA A 229 -17.21 3.02 -9.40
CA ALA A 229 -15.83 3.43 -9.67
C ALA A 229 -15.21 2.60 -10.80
N SER A 230 -15.38 1.28 -10.77
CA SER A 230 -14.91 0.37 -11.84
C SER A 230 -15.57 0.63 -13.19
N THR A 231 -16.80 1.17 -13.20
CA THR A 231 -17.50 1.55 -14.43
C THR A 231 -17.15 2.94 -14.96
N ALA A 232 -16.91 3.89 -14.07
CA ALA A 232 -16.62 5.28 -14.40
C ALA A 232 -15.13 5.57 -14.62
N ALA A 233 -14.23 4.70 -14.16
CA ALA A 233 -12.80 4.88 -14.32
C ALA A 233 -12.42 5.01 -15.80
N ASP A 234 -11.42 5.83 -16.10
CA ASP A 234 -10.81 5.90 -17.42
C ASP A 234 -10.00 4.62 -17.66
N ARG A 235 -10.74 3.57 -18.03
CA ARG A 235 -10.27 2.17 -18.05
C ARG A 235 -8.97 1.98 -18.82
N PRO A 236 -8.75 2.61 -20.00
CA PRO A 236 -7.51 2.47 -20.75
C PRO A 236 -6.26 2.92 -20.00
N PHE A 237 -6.36 3.82 -19.01
CA PHE A 237 -5.18 4.37 -18.32
C PHE A 237 -5.11 3.90 -16.87
N VAL A 238 -6.22 3.97 -16.13
CA VAL A 238 -6.22 3.65 -14.70
C VAL A 238 -6.01 2.16 -14.48
N LEU A 239 -6.65 1.28 -15.26
CA LEU A 239 -6.57 -0.16 -15.02
C LEU A 239 -5.18 -0.76 -15.28
N PRO A 240 -4.49 -0.48 -16.42
CA PRO A 240 -3.13 -0.98 -16.63
C PRO A 240 -2.14 -0.51 -15.58
N MET A 241 -2.31 0.72 -15.09
CA MET A 241 -1.52 1.30 -14.01
C MET A 241 -1.80 0.60 -12.67
N LEU A 242 -3.07 0.57 -12.25
CA LEU A 242 -3.52 0.04 -10.97
C LEU A 242 -3.05 -1.41 -10.73
N VAL A 243 -3.24 -2.29 -11.71
CA VAL A 243 -2.89 -3.72 -11.54
C VAL A 243 -1.38 -3.98 -11.43
N ARG A 244 -0.56 -3.00 -11.85
CA ARG A 244 0.90 -2.99 -11.78
C ARG A 244 1.45 -2.14 -10.61
N LEU A 245 0.57 -1.44 -9.88
CA LEU A 245 0.87 -0.80 -8.60
C LEU A 245 0.53 -1.70 -7.41
N ARG A 246 -0.33 -2.69 -7.63
CA ARG A 246 -0.67 -3.73 -6.66
C ARG A 246 0.47 -4.73 -6.49
N ASP A 247 0.96 -4.87 -5.27
CA ASP A 247 1.74 -6.02 -4.83
C ASP A 247 0.82 -7.06 -4.16
N THR A 248 0.63 -8.22 -4.80
CA THR A 248 -0.20 -9.32 -4.28
C THR A 248 0.46 -10.11 -3.16
N THR A 249 1.74 -9.84 -2.85
CA THR A 249 2.52 -10.48 -1.79
C THR A 249 2.62 -9.64 -0.52
N PHE A 250 2.25 -8.36 -0.60
CA PHE A 250 2.29 -7.42 0.52
C PHE A 250 1.46 -7.93 1.71
N ASP A 251 1.98 -7.73 2.93
CA ASP A 251 1.31 -8.03 4.21
C ASP A 251 0.84 -9.48 4.42
N GLY A 252 1.48 -10.44 3.77
CA GLY A 252 1.08 -11.86 3.83
C GLY A 252 0.19 -12.29 2.67
N GLY A 253 -0.02 -11.40 1.70
CA GLY A 253 -0.71 -11.64 0.46
C GLY A 253 -2.12 -11.06 0.44
N ASN A 254 -2.54 -10.61 -0.74
CA ASN A 254 -3.87 -10.01 -0.95
C ASN A 254 -4.36 -10.24 -2.39
N ASP A 255 -5.68 -10.10 -2.58
CA ASP A 255 -6.36 -10.21 -3.86
C ASP A 255 -6.92 -8.86 -4.36
N TRP A 256 -6.48 -7.73 -3.78
CA TRP A 256 -6.97 -6.39 -4.12
C TRP A 256 -6.31 -5.84 -5.38
N PRO A 257 -7.01 -5.18 -6.33
CA PRO A 257 -8.45 -5.24 -6.47
C PRO A 257 -8.83 -6.63 -6.96
N ARG A 258 -9.98 -7.13 -6.48
CA ARG A 258 -10.49 -8.44 -6.84
C ARG A 258 -10.93 -8.47 -8.30
N LEU A 259 -9.98 -8.79 -9.17
CA LEU A 259 -10.18 -8.89 -10.60
C LEU A 259 -10.21 -10.36 -11.03
N PRO A 260 -11.24 -10.79 -11.79
CA PRO A 260 -11.21 -12.08 -12.46
C PRO A 260 -9.98 -12.19 -13.37
N VAL A 261 -9.41 -13.39 -13.49
CA VAL A 261 -8.25 -13.66 -14.37
C VAL A 261 -8.50 -13.17 -15.80
N LEU A 262 -9.71 -13.37 -16.32
CA LEU A 262 -10.11 -12.87 -17.64
C LEU A 262 -10.01 -11.34 -17.75
N ALA A 263 -10.38 -10.60 -16.70
CA ALA A 263 -10.25 -9.15 -16.69
C ALA A 263 -8.78 -8.72 -16.73
N VAL A 264 -7.90 -9.43 -16.01
CA VAL A 264 -6.45 -9.16 -16.05
C VAL A 264 -5.88 -9.40 -17.46
N HIS A 265 -6.32 -10.46 -18.16
CA HIS A 265 -5.95 -10.67 -19.56
C HIS A 265 -6.44 -9.56 -20.48
N ILE A 266 -7.70 -9.09 -20.33
CA ILE A 266 -8.20 -7.96 -21.11
C ILE A 266 -7.33 -6.71 -20.88
N ILE A 267 -6.95 -6.44 -19.62
CA ILE A 267 -6.06 -5.33 -19.30
C ILE A 267 -4.68 -5.53 -19.95
N ALA A 268 -4.12 -6.74 -19.91
CA ALA A 268 -2.83 -7.06 -20.51
C ALA A 268 -2.83 -6.88 -22.04
N ASP A 269 -3.82 -7.48 -22.71
CA ASP A 269 -3.79 -7.72 -24.15
C ASP A 269 -4.48 -6.61 -24.95
N ARG A 270 -5.43 -5.87 -24.33
CA ARG A 270 -6.22 -4.84 -25.01
C ARG A 270 -5.93 -3.42 -24.53
N LEU A 271 -5.71 -3.23 -23.23
CA LEU A 271 -5.56 -1.89 -22.66
C LEU A 271 -4.10 -1.46 -22.50
N SER A 272 -3.24 -2.37 -22.06
CA SER A 272 -1.82 -2.07 -21.79
C SER A 272 -1.01 -1.65 -23.04
N PRO A 273 -1.22 -2.18 -24.26
CA PRO A 273 -0.34 -1.90 -25.40
C PRO A 273 -0.24 -0.42 -25.79
N ALA A 274 -1.33 0.34 -25.65
CA ALA A 274 -1.38 1.75 -26.06
C ALA A 274 -0.36 2.64 -25.34
N HIS A 275 0.02 2.28 -24.11
CA HIS A 275 0.95 3.04 -23.26
C HIS A 275 2.00 2.14 -22.61
N ALA A 276 2.41 1.07 -23.30
CA ALA A 276 3.35 0.09 -22.77
C ALA A 276 4.66 0.71 -22.27
N GLY A 277 5.14 1.76 -22.95
CA GLY A 277 6.33 2.51 -22.55
C GLY A 277 6.22 3.20 -21.18
N ALA A 278 5.01 3.58 -20.76
CA ALA A 278 4.76 4.17 -19.44
C ALA A 278 4.62 3.09 -18.35
N TRP A 279 4.06 1.93 -18.70
CA TRP A 279 3.80 0.86 -17.73
C TRP A 279 5.06 0.13 -17.25
N ARG A 280 6.19 0.26 -17.95
CA ARG A 280 7.46 -0.36 -17.54
C ARG A 280 8.07 0.26 -16.28
N PHE A 281 7.70 1.49 -15.93
CA PHE A 281 8.19 2.16 -14.72
C PHE A 281 7.49 1.67 -13.44
N LEU A 282 6.44 0.86 -13.57
CA LEU A 282 5.65 0.40 -12.45
C LEU A 282 6.32 -0.77 -11.73
N PRO A 283 6.17 -0.85 -10.39
CA PRO A 283 6.94 -1.78 -9.59
C PRO A 283 6.42 -3.21 -9.71
N CYS A 284 5.20 -3.46 -10.15
CA CYS A 284 4.69 -4.83 -10.26
C CYS A 284 4.40 -5.24 -11.70
N THR A 285 4.51 -6.53 -11.96
CA THR A 285 4.01 -7.15 -13.19
C THR A 285 2.49 -6.98 -13.31
N ILE A 286 1.92 -7.27 -14.48
CA ILE A 286 0.46 -7.27 -14.70
C ILE A 286 -0.31 -8.16 -13.68
N TRP A 287 0.36 -9.19 -13.14
CA TRP A 287 -0.18 -10.12 -12.14
C TRP A 287 0.05 -9.67 -10.70
N GLY A 288 0.58 -8.46 -10.50
CA GLY A 288 0.88 -7.90 -9.19
C GLY A 288 2.05 -8.58 -8.47
N LYS A 289 2.92 -9.29 -9.19
CA LYS A 289 4.18 -9.77 -8.62
C LYS A 289 5.21 -8.64 -8.60
N PRO A 290 5.94 -8.45 -7.49
CA PRO A 290 7.06 -7.52 -7.43
C PRO A 290 8.11 -7.75 -8.55
N GLN A 291 8.57 -6.68 -9.24
CA GLN A 291 9.67 -6.65 -10.19
C GLN A 291 10.61 -5.45 -9.96
N GLU A 292 11.92 -5.63 -10.19
CA GLU A 292 12.90 -4.55 -10.04
C GLU A 292 12.57 -3.34 -10.92
N LEU A 293 12.86 -2.13 -10.42
CA LEU A 293 12.63 -0.91 -11.17
C LEU A 293 13.70 -0.78 -12.27
N PRO A 294 13.30 -0.77 -13.56
CA PRO A 294 14.24 -0.97 -14.67
C PRO A 294 15.24 0.17 -14.88
N PHE A 295 14.99 1.35 -14.31
CA PHE A 295 15.85 2.52 -14.44
C PHE A 295 16.75 2.75 -13.22
N LEU A 296 16.63 1.94 -12.17
CA LEU A 296 17.62 1.96 -11.10
C LEU A 296 18.94 1.43 -11.67
N THR A 297 19.97 2.25 -11.67
CA THR A 297 21.32 1.78 -12.00
C THR A 297 21.74 0.77 -10.95
N THR A 298 21.64 -0.52 -11.24
CA THR A 298 22.51 -1.49 -10.57
C THR A 298 23.94 -1.09 -10.95
N PRO A 299 24.87 -0.88 -10.00
CA PRO A 299 26.26 -0.66 -10.33
C PRO A 299 26.85 -1.95 -10.93
N GLN A 300 26.65 -2.14 -12.23
CA GLN A 300 27.30 -3.15 -13.06
C GLN A 300 27.90 -2.42 -14.26
N GLU A 301 29.10 -1.89 -14.00
CA GLU A 301 30.28 -2.12 -14.83
C GLU A 301 30.21 -1.70 -16.30
N LYS A 302 30.37 -0.39 -16.55
CA LYS A 302 31.18 0.13 -17.66
C LYS A 302 31.92 1.39 -17.22
N GLU A 303 32.88 1.26 -16.32
CA GLU A 303 33.94 2.27 -16.19
C GLU A 303 35.08 1.93 -17.16
N PRO A 304 35.38 2.79 -18.15
CA PRO A 304 36.73 2.87 -18.67
C PRO A 304 37.60 3.53 -17.60
N LYS A 305 38.70 2.86 -17.22
CA LYS A 305 39.68 3.30 -16.23
C LYS A 305 40.03 4.79 -16.39
N GLY A 306 39.68 5.64 -15.43
CA GLY A 306 40.16 7.02 -15.43
C GLY A 306 39.53 7.98 -14.42
N LYS A 307 40.16 8.06 -13.24
CA LYS A 307 40.07 9.14 -12.23
C LYS A 307 38.77 9.25 -11.43
N GLN A 308 38.83 8.57 -10.29
CA GLN A 308 38.03 8.72 -9.08
C GLN A 308 37.90 10.20 -8.67
N LYS A 309 36.67 10.71 -8.68
CA LYS A 309 36.25 11.84 -7.82
C LYS A 309 35.20 11.32 -6.86
N GLU A 310 35.54 11.42 -5.59
CA GLU A 310 34.70 11.08 -4.45
C GLU A 310 33.49 12.02 -4.40
N VAL A 311 32.29 11.46 -4.53
CA VAL A 311 31.04 12.20 -4.30
C VAL A 311 30.50 11.74 -2.95
N ALA A 312 30.50 12.65 -1.99
CA ALA A 312 29.99 12.41 -0.66
C ALA A 312 28.47 12.20 -0.70
N TRP A 313 28.01 11.05 -0.22
CA TRP A 313 26.61 10.82 0.09
C TRP A 313 26.21 11.73 1.26
N VAL A 314 25.23 12.61 1.05
CA VAL A 314 24.63 13.39 2.13
C VAL A 314 23.67 12.47 2.89
N SER A 315 24.17 11.83 3.95
CA SER A 315 23.37 11.16 4.96
C SER A 315 22.68 12.23 5.81
N GLY A 316 21.49 12.66 5.40
CA GLY A 316 20.77 13.75 6.04
C GLY A 316 19.26 13.62 5.94
N LEU A 317 18.70 12.43 6.17
CA LEU A 317 17.28 12.30 6.47
C LEU A 317 17.13 12.19 7.99
N ALA A 318 16.42 13.18 8.54
CA ALA A 318 16.00 13.20 9.93
C ALA A 318 15.24 11.91 10.28
N SER A 319 15.45 11.42 11.50
CA SER A 319 14.79 10.24 12.03
C SER A 319 13.27 10.29 11.84
N PRO A 320 12.61 9.14 11.59
CA PRO A 320 11.17 9.10 11.47
C PRO A 320 10.54 9.58 12.78
N THR A 321 9.76 10.64 12.70
CA THR A 321 8.81 11.02 13.75
C THR A 321 7.90 9.80 13.94
N THR A 322 8.06 9.10 15.07
CA THR A 322 7.16 8.02 15.48
C THR A 322 5.74 8.56 15.55
N TYR A 323 4.92 8.22 14.57
CA TYR A 323 3.48 8.43 14.64
C TYR A 323 2.90 7.47 15.69
N PRO A 324 1.97 7.92 16.54
CA PRO A 324 1.33 7.05 17.51
C PRO A 324 0.59 5.91 16.80
N SER A 325 0.66 4.70 17.35
CA SER A 325 -0.18 3.59 16.88
C SER A 325 -1.67 3.96 17.04
N ALA A 326 -2.52 3.44 16.15
CA ALA A 326 -3.97 3.68 16.13
C ALA A 326 -4.67 3.34 17.47
N GLN A 327 -4.05 2.53 18.33
CA GLN A 327 -4.56 2.22 19.66
C GLN A 327 -4.50 3.41 20.64
N SER A 328 -3.63 4.40 20.42
CA SER A 328 -3.44 5.52 21.35
C SER A 328 -4.51 6.62 21.24
N LEU A 329 -5.25 6.69 20.13
CA LEU A 329 -6.26 7.75 19.87
C LEU A 329 -7.70 7.36 20.24
N LEU A 330 -7.92 6.15 20.77
CA LEU A 330 -9.26 5.64 21.13
C LEU A 330 -9.52 5.58 22.64
N SER A 331 -8.75 6.30 23.46
CA SER A 331 -9.01 6.36 24.91
C SER A 331 -10.23 7.25 25.22
N PRO A 332 -11.25 6.77 25.95
CA PRO A 332 -12.35 7.62 26.39
C PRO A 332 -11.86 8.57 27.48
N THR A 333 -11.92 9.87 27.23
CA THR A 333 -11.71 10.89 28.27
C THR A 333 -12.77 10.75 29.35
N PRO A 334 -12.41 10.74 30.64
CA PRO A 334 -13.39 10.73 31.71
C PRO A 334 -14.11 12.09 31.76
N VAL A 335 -15.44 12.05 31.70
CA VAL A 335 -16.30 13.19 31.97
C VAL A 335 -16.13 13.55 33.45
N PHE A 336 -15.54 14.71 33.74
CA PHE A 336 -15.65 15.33 35.06
C PHE A 336 -17.00 16.08 35.14
N MET A 337 -17.59 16.00 36.34
CA MET A 337 -18.92 16.51 36.75
C MET A 337 -19.27 17.91 36.27
#